data_AF-T0G5V7-F1
#
_entry.id   AF-T0G5V7-F1
#
_cell.length_a   1.000
_cell.length_b   1.000
_cell.length_c   1.000
_cell.angle_alpha   90.00
_cell.angle_beta   90.00
_cell.angle_gamma   90.00
#
_symmetry.space_group_name_H-M   'P 1'
#
loop_
_entity.id
_entity.type
_entity.pdbx_description
1 polymer ?
#
loop_
_entity_poly.entity_id
_entity_poly.type
_entity_poly.pdbx_seq_one_letter_code
_entity_poly.pdbx_strand_id
1 'polypeptide(L)'
;MLETHLQPLLTVIYEVVSSHEILRRATLSSTLGTELDWVEEEYLSLNLGDKRLDKRLKKIVSVMTKRGGTSLPDIFGNWSGTKGAYRVVFFESEVSSERIIEPHSQATKKRLHQQRVVSWY
;
A
#
# COMPACT_ATOMS: atom_id res chain seq x y z
N MET A 1 8.84 11.88 -19.88
CA MET A 1 10.14 11.16 -19.84
C MET A 1 10.77 11.11 -18.43
N LEU A 2 10.00 11.36 -17.36
CA LEU A 2 10.48 11.17 -15.97
C LEU A 2 9.84 9.94 -15.30
N GLU A 3 8.79 9.36 -15.88
CA GLU A 3 8.02 8.27 -15.26
C GLU A 3 8.58 6.87 -15.51
N THR A 4 9.43 6.68 -16.53
CA THR A 4 9.92 5.35 -16.94
C THR A 4 10.93 4.73 -15.98
N HIS A 5 11.69 5.53 -15.23
CA HIS A 5 12.61 5.04 -14.18
C HIS A 5 11.96 4.98 -12.79
N LEU A 6 10.73 5.47 -12.65
CA LEU A 6 9.99 5.49 -11.38
C LEU A 6 9.13 4.24 -11.17
N GLN A 7 9.11 3.32 -12.14
CA GLN A 7 8.09 2.30 -12.24
C GLN A 7 8.15 1.16 -11.20
N PRO A 8 9.28 0.57 -10.80
CA PRO A 8 9.22 -0.71 -10.09
C PRO A 8 8.54 -0.61 -8.72
N LEU A 9 8.87 0.40 -7.89
CA LEU A 9 8.26 0.57 -6.58
C LEU A 9 6.84 1.14 -6.65
N LEU A 10 6.57 2.02 -7.61
CA LEU A 10 5.21 2.51 -7.82
C LEU A 10 4.29 1.39 -8.29
N THR A 11 4.73 0.56 -9.23
CA THR A 11 4.00 -0.62 -9.71
C THR A 11 3.65 -1.54 -8.56
N VAL A 12 4.60 -1.82 -7.66
CA VAL A 12 4.33 -2.64 -6.46
C VAL A 12 3.25 -2.03 -5.57
N ILE A 13 3.30 -0.71 -5.32
CA ILE A 13 2.25 -0.04 -4.53
C ILE A 13 0.90 -0.08 -5.26
N TYR A 14 0.89 0.09 -6.59
CA TYR A 14 -0.33 -0.04 -7.39
C TYR A 14 -0.91 -1.47 -7.39
N GLU A 15 -0.07 -2.50 -7.42
CA GLU A 15 -0.51 -3.91 -7.33
C GLU A 15 -1.13 -4.23 -5.97
N VAL A 16 -0.52 -3.74 -4.89
CA VAL A 16 -1.06 -3.86 -3.52
C VAL A 16 -2.43 -3.18 -3.42
N VAL A 17 -2.55 -1.97 -3.96
CA VAL A 17 -3.80 -1.19 -3.95
C VAL A 17 -4.89 -1.85 -4.80
N SER A 18 -4.55 -2.31 -5.99
CA SER A 18 -5.50 -3.01 -6.88
C SER A 18 -6.00 -4.31 -6.27
N SER A 19 -5.13 -5.06 -5.59
CA SER A 19 -5.49 -6.27 -4.84
C SER A 19 -6.48 -5.97 -3.70
N HIS A 20 -6.31 -4.83 -3.02
CA HIS A 20 -7.27 -4.37 -2.01
C HIS A 20 -8.65 -4.06 -2.60
N GLU A 21 -8.73 -3.37 -3.75
CA GLU A 21 -10.02 -3.04 -4.39
C GLU A 21 -10.82 -4.29 -4.80
N ILE A 22 -10.13 -5.33 -5.26
CA ILE A 22 -10.73 -6.63 -5.60
C ILE A 22 -11.28 -7.30 -4.32
N LEU A 23 -10.53 -7.28 -3.23
CA LEU A 23 -10.94 -7.90 -1.96
C LEU A 23 -12.07 -7.13 -1.25
N ARG A 24 -12.10 -5.79 -1.36
CA ARG A 24 -13.17 -4.95 -0.79
C ARG A 24 -14.56 -5.28 -1.35
N ARG A 25 -14.65 -5.72 -2.62
CA ARG A 25 -15.91 -6.12 -3.25
C ARG A 25 -16.40 -7.51 -2.80
N ALA A 26 -15.49 -8.39 -2.36
CA ALA A 26 -15.80 -9.75 -1.94
C ALA A 26 -16.27 -9.84 -0.47
N THR A 27 -15.79 -8.96 0.41
CA THR A 27 -16.25 -8.86 1.80
C THR A 27 -17.25 -7.71 1.94
N LEU A 28 -18.54 -8.01 1.79
CA LEU A 28 -19.63 -7.08 2.10
C LEU A 28 -19.45 -6.47 3.51
N SER A 29 -19.25 -5.15 3.55
CA SER A 29 -19.72 -4.22 4.58
C SER A 29 -19.90 -4.79 6.00
N SER A 30 -18.90 -4.67 6.89
CA SER A 30 -19.23 -4.65 8.33
C SER A 30 -18.31 -3.89 9.28
N THR A 31 -17.14 -3.38 8.86
CA THR A 31 -16.36 -2.46 9.70
C THR A 31 -15.94 -1.23 8.92
N LEU A 32 -16.58 -0.09 9.21
CA LEU A 32 -16.23 1.22 8.66
C LEU A 32 -14.91 1.73 9.28
N GLY A 33 -13.81 1.02 9.00
CA GLY A 33 -12.48 1.60 9.10
C GLY A 33 -12.24 2.48 7.88
N THR A 34 -11.66 3.66 8.08
CA THR A 34 -11.14 4.49 7.00
C THR A 34 -10.04 3.75 6.22
N GLU A 35 -9.71 4.19 5.01
CA GLU A 35 -8.56 3.65 4.24
C GLU A 35 -7.23 3.67 5.01
N LEU A 36 -7.09 4.57 6.00
CA LEU A 36 -5.93 4.55 6.89
C LEU A 36 -5.99 3.35 7.83
N ASP A 37 -7.17 2.99 8.33
CA ASP A 37 -7.34 1.87 9.26
C ASP A 37 -7.00 0.54 8.60
N TRP A 38 -7.43 0.32 7.34
CA TRP A 38 -6.99 -0.86 6.58
C TRP A 38 -5.47 -0.87 6.38
N VAL A 39 -4.87 0.25 5.95
CA VAL A 39 -3.41 0.31 5.73
C VAL A 39 -2.64 0.08 7.04
N GLU A 40 -3.14 0.56 8.17
CA GLU A 40 -2.53 0.31 9.48
C GLU A 40 -2.52 -1.18 9.83
N GLU A 41 -3.61 -1.90 9.56
CA GLU A 41 -3.70 -3.36 9.73
C GLU A 41 -2.81 -4.11 8.72
N GLU A 42 -2.82 -3.70 7.45
CA GLU A 42 -2.08 -4.34 6.36
C GLU A 42 -0.57 -4.25 6.59
N TYR A 43 -0.11 -3.09 7.07
CA TYR A 43 1.29 -2.80 7.33
C TYR A 43 1.62 -2.86 8.82
N LEU A 44 0.92 -3.69 9.59
CA LEU A 44 1.17 -3.83 11.04
C LEU A 44 2.57 -4.37 11.34
N SER A 45 3.12 -5.23 10.48
CA SER A 45 4.49 -5.77 10.59
C SER A 45 5.55 -4.95 9.84
N LEU A 46 5.19 -3.79 9.30
CA LEU A 46 6.14 -2.92 8.61
C LEU A 46 7.19 -2.40 9.60
N ASN A 47 8.46 -2.54 9.23
CA ASN A 47 9.57 -1.98 9.97
C ASN A 47 10.68 -1.58 9.00
N LEU A 48 10.76 -0.29 8.69
CA LEU A 48 11.82 0.30 7.87
C LEU A 48 13.00 0.82 8.69
N GLY A 49 13.05 0.55 10.00
CA GLY A 49 14.09 1.06 10.91
C GLY A 49 13.86 2.50 11.40
N ASP A 50 13.03 3.29 10.70
CA ASP A 50 12.56 4.62 11.16
C ASP A 50 11.03 4.69 11.14
N LYS A 51 10.42 4.85 12.32
CA LYS A 51 8.97 4.98 12.50
C LYS A 51 8.35 6.14 11.70
N ARG A 52 9.14 7.17 11.37
CA ARG A 52 8.69 8.29 10.52
C ARG A 52 8.55 7.85 9.07
N LEU A 53 9.44 6.98 8.59
CA LEU A 53 9.35 6.37 7.26
C LEU A 53 8.15 5.43 7.18
N ASP A 54 7.91 4.60 8.22
CA ASP A 54 6.74 3.72 8.27
C ASP A 54 5.43 4.50 8.14
N LYS A 55 5.26 5.55 8.96
CA LYS A 55 4.08 6.42 8.91
C LYS A 55 3.89 7.08 7.55
N ARG A 56 4.99 7.51 6.93
CA ARG A 56 4.93 8.18 5.63
C ARG A 56 4.60 7.19 4.51
N LEU A 57 5.15 5.98 4.53
CA LEU A 57 4.80 4.92 3.57
C LEU A 57 3.32 4.57 3.68
N LYS A 58 2.82 4.31 4.90
CA LYS A 58 1.38 4.06 5.13
C LYS A 58 0.50 5.19 4.62
N LYS A 59 0.91 6.45 4.84
CA LYS A 59 0.19 7.60 4.30
C LYS A 59 0.17 7.62 2.77
N ILE A 60 1.29 7.31 2.12
CA ILE A 60 1.38 7.25 0.65
C ILE A 60 0.42 6.18 0.13
N VAL A 61 0.50 4.95 0.64
CA VAL A 61 -0.38 3.84 0.25
C VAL A 61 -1.85 4.23 0.43
N SER A 62 -2.24 4.77 1.58
CA SER A 62 -3.62 5.19 1.85
C SER A 62 -4.13 6.26 0.89
N VAL A 63 -3.30 7.24 0.52
CA VAL A 63 -3.70 8.29 -0.44
C VAL A 63 -3.80 7.70 -1.85
N MET A 64 -2.90 6.78 -2.23
CA MET A 64 -2.97 6.07 -3.51
C MET A 64 -4.21 5.17 -3.61
N THR A 65 -4.62 4.50 -2.54
CA THR A 65 -5.89 3.74 -2.51
C THR A 65 -7.11 4.61 -2.76
N LYS A 66 -7.11 5.86 -2.28
CA LYS A 66 -8.25 6.79 -2.46
C LYS A 66 -8.35 7.37 -3.87
N ARG A 67 -7.25 7.50 -4.59
CA ARG A 67 -7.13 8.27 -5.84
C ARG A 67 -6.42 7.48 -6.95
N GLY A 68 -6.50 6.15 -6.86
CA GLY A 68 -5.80 5.23 -7.77
C GLY A 68 -6.05 5.55 -9.24
N GLY A 69 -5.05 5.27 -10.08
CA GLY A 69 -5.12 5.48 -11.53
C GLY A 69 -4.72 6.88 -12.04
N THR A 70 -4.18 7.75 -11.18
CA THR A 70 -3.67 9.08 -11.56
C THR A 70 -2.19 9.24 -11.20
N SER A 71 -1.52 10.28 -11.71
CA SER A 71 -0.08 10.47 -11.43
C SER A 71 0.18 10.82 -9.95
N LEU A 72 1.38 10.56 -9.42
CA LEU A 72 1.75 10.97 -8.05
C LEU A 72 1.48 12.48 -7.79
N PRO A 73 1.82 13.42 -8.69
CA PRO A 73 1.41 14.82 -8.57
C PRO A 73 -0.10 15.01 -8.31
N ASP A 74 -0.94 14.32 -9.09
CA ASP A 74 -2.41 14.44 -9.01
C ASP A 74 -2.96 13.83 -7.71
N ILE A 75 -2.40 12.69 -7.29
CA ILE A 75 -2.78 11.99 -6.06
C ILE A 75 -2.55 12.90 -4.84
N PHE A 76 -1.39 13.55 -4.75
CA PHE A 76 -1.04 14.39 -3.60
C PHE A 76 -1.59 15.82 -3.67
N GLY A 77 -1.84 16.35 -4.87
CA GLY A 77 -2.46 17.68 -5.08
C GLY A 77 -1.64 18.87 -4.57
N ASN A 78 -0.42 18.65 -4.10
CA ASN A 78 0.52 19.69 -3.70
C ASN A 78 1.97 19.21 -3.83
N TRP A 79 2.87 20.14 -4.15
CA TRP A 79 4.27 19.84 -4.41
C TRP A 79 5.03 19.26 -3.20
N SER A 80 4.67 19.69 -1.98
CA SER A 80 5.28 19.14 -0.75
C SER A 80 5.00 17.65 -0.56
N GLY A 81 3.78 17.21 -0.82
CA GLY A 81 3.35 15.82 -0.72
C GLY A 81 3.98 14.96 -1.80
N THR A 82 3.97 15.45 -3.05
CA THR A 82 4.61 14.79 -4.19
C THR A 82 6.11 14.59 -3.95
N LYS A 83 6.84 15.63 -3.50
CA LYS A 83 8.26 15.51 -3.16
C LYS A 83 8.51 14.57 -1.99
N GLY A 84 7.63 14.57 -0.98
CA GLY A 84 7.71 13.64 0.14
C GLY A 84 7.56 12.18 -0.28
N ALA A 85 6.62 11.91 -1.19
CA ALA A 85 6.43 10.58 -1.77
C ALA A 85 7.65 10.14 -2.58
N TYR A 86 8.15 10.98 -3.47
CA TYR A 86 9.36 10.69 -4.24
C TYR A 86 10.57 10.44 -3.35
N ARG A 87 10.77 11.26 -2.31
CA ARG A 87 11.89 11.07 -1.39
C ARG A 87 11.87 9.71 -0.73
N VAL A 88 10.72 9.31 -0.16
CA VAL A 88 10.58 8.01 0.51
C VAL A 88 10.78 6.86 -0.45
N VAL A 89 10.15 6.92 -1.62
CA VAL A 89 10.16 5.79 -2.55
C VAL A 89 11.49 5.65 -3.28
N PHE A 90 12.26 6.74 -3.48
CA PHE A 90 13.47 6.69 -4.34
C PHE A 90 14.79 7.01 -3.66
N PHE A 91 14.79 7.72 -2.53
CA PHE A 91 16.02 8.24 -1.92
C PHE A 91 16.32 7.64 -0.55
N GLU A 92 15.37 6.92 0.05
CA GLU A 92 15.59 6.26 1.33
C GLU A 92 15.98 4.80 1.07
N SER A 93 17.26 4.46 1.33
CA SER A 93 17.81 3.10 1.09
C SER A 93 17.09 2.00 1.86
N GLU A 94 16.41 2.37 2.94
CA GLU A 94 15.63 1.46 3.77
C GLU A 94 14.28 1.08 3.15
N VAL A 95 13.86 1.75 2.07
CA VAL A 95 12.63 1.48 1.33
C VAL A 95 12.96 0.68 0.08
N SER A 96 12.69 -0.62 0.13
CA SER A 96 12.85 -1.54 -1.00
C SER A 96 11.53 -2.21 -1.35
N SER A 97 11.45 -2.80 -2.55
CA SER A 97 10.22 -3.44 -3.03
C SER A 97 9.81 -4.60 -2.13
N GLU A 98 10.80 -5.36 -1.68
CA GLU A 98 10.65 -6.51 -0.79
C GLU A 98 10.09 -6.07 0.57
N ARG A 99 10.60 -4.95 1.11
CA ARG A 99 10.13 -4.40 2.39
C ARG A 99 8.71 -3.83 2.31
N ILE A 100 8.24 -3.45 1.12
CA ILE A 100 6.86 -3.03 0.89
C ILE A 100 5.93 -4.24 0.71
N ILE A 101 6.36 -5.27 -0.03
CA ILE A 101 5.55 -6.46 -0.36
C ILE A 101 5.41 -7.39 0.84
N GLU A 102 6.47 -7.60 1.62
CA GLU A 102 6.51 -8.57 2.72
C GLU A 102 5.34 -8.39 3.71
N PRO A 103 5.11 -7.20 4.32
CA PRO A 103 3.98 -7.02 5.25
C PRO A 103 2.62 -7.27 4.59
N HIS A 104 2.43 -6.84 3.34
CA HIS A 104 1.22 -7.10 2.56
C HIS A 104 0.99 -8.60 2.30
N SER A 105 2.06 -9.33 1.96
CA SER A 105 2.02 -10.78 1.75
C SER A 105 1.63 -11.51 3.04
N GLN A 106 2.20 -11.10 4.18
CA GLN A 106 1.85 -11.68 5.49
C GLN A 106 0.40 -11.41 5.88
N ALA A 107 -0.08 -10.18 5.68
CA ALA A 107 -1.47 -9.82 5.89
C ALA A 107 -2.42 -10.63 4.98
N THR A 108 -2.05 -10.81 3.72
CA THR A 108 -2.81 -11.63 2.75
C THR A 108 -2.85 -13.11 3.15
N LYS A 109 -1.72 -13.71 3.53
CA LYS A 109 -1.67 -15.07 4.06
C LYS A 109 -2.56 -15.23 5.29
N LYS A 110 -2.50 -14.29 6.23
CA LYS A 110 -3.34 -14.30 7.44
C LYS A 110 -4.82 -14.30 7.09
N ARG A 111 -5.25 -13.45 6.14
CA ARG A 111 -6.65 -13.44 5.65
C ARG A 111 -7.04 -14.76 4.98
N LEU A 112 -6.18 -15.31 4.14
CA LEU A 112 -6.45 -16.59 3.46
C LEU A 112 -6.62 -17.74 4.47
N HIS A 113 -5.80 -17.80 5.52
CA HIS A 113 -5.95 -18.78 6.60
C HIS A 113 -7.27 -18.65 7.38
N GLN A 114 -7.87 -17.47 7.41
CA GLN A 114 -9.17 -17.22 8.06
C GLN A 114 -10.36 -17.62 7.19
N GLN A 115 -10.17 -17.78 5.88
CA GLN A 115 -11.23 -18.23 5.00
C GLN A 115 -11.44 -19.74 5.17
N ARG A 116 -12.68 -20.14 5.49
CA ARG A 116 -13.06 -21.54 5.58
C ARG A 116 -12.96 -22.14 4.17
N VAL A 117 -11.94 -22.95 3.91
CA VAL A 117 -11.84 -23.73 2.67
C VAL A 117 -13.06 -24.63 2.61
N VAL A 118 -14.00 -24.31 1.72
CA VAL A 118 -15.11 -25.21 1.41
C VAL A 118 -14.48 -26.36 0.63
N SER A 119 -14.19 -27.44 1.36
CA SER A 119 -13.80 -28.71 0.76
C SER A 119 -15.01 -29.23 0.01
N TRP A 120 -14.98 -29.12 -1.32
CA TRP A 120 -15.96 -29.76 -2.19
C TRP A 120 -15.71 -31.27 -2.13
N TYR A 121 -16.64 -31.99 -1.50
CA TYR A 121 -16.82 -33.43 -1.64
C TYR A 121 -17.89 -33.70 -2.70
#